data_AF-K2BUV8-F1
#
_entry.id   AF-K2BUV8-F1
#
_cell.length_a   1.000
_cell.length_b   1.000
_cell.length_c   1.000
_cell.angle_alpha   90.00
_cell.angle_beta   90.00
_cell.angle_gamma   90.00
#
_symmetry.space_group_name_H-M   'P 1'
#
loop_
_entity.id
_entity.type
_entity.pdbx_description
1 polymer ?
#
loop_
_entity_poly.entity_id
_entity_poly.type
_entity_poly.pdbx_seq_one_letter_code
_entity_poly.pdbx_strand_id
1 'polypeptide(L)' 'TVGYVGMTGWTTGPHLHFAIYKNGVAVNPLTVQFPHTSPIPEEYRHAFFDKEDHWFHEMKLYEKAKLANR' A
#
# COMPACT_ATOMS: atom_id res chain seq x y z
N THR A 1 0.99 2.47 -10.85
CA THR A 1 0.28 3.75 -11.05
C THR A 1 -1.22 3.49 -10.98
N VAL A 2 -2.00 4.44 -10.47
CA VAL A 2 -3.48 4.30 -10.35
C VAL A 2 -4.25 5.20 -11.31
N GLY A 3 -3.59 6.14 -12.01
CA GLY A 3 -4.23 7.03 -12.97
C GLY A 3 -3.36 8.21 -13.39
N TYR A 4 -3.93 9.08 -14.24
CA TYR A 4 -3.33 10.32 -14.75
C TYR A 4 -4.21 11.53 -14.41
N VAL A 5 -3.61 12.71 -14.27
CA VAL A 5 -4.34 13.98 -14.11
C VAL A 5 -5.17 14.26 -15.36
N GLY A 6 -6.37 14.79 -15.16
CA GLY A 6 -7.30 15.08 -16.25
C GLY A 6 -8.23 16.24 -15.94
N MET A 7 -9.29 16.34 -16.74
CA MET A 7 -10.30 17.41 -16.67
C MET A 7 -11.73 16.85 -16.81
N THR A 8 -11.96 15.60 -16.43
CA THR A 8 -13.30 15.01 -16.48
C THR A 8 -14.15 15.51 -15.30
N GLY A 9 -15.47 15.62 -15.49
CA GLY A 9 -16.42 16.07 -14.45
C GLY A 9 -16.56 17.60 -14.35
N TRP A 10 -17.02 18.10 -13.20
CA TRP A 10 -17.11 19.54 -12.96
C TRP A 10 -15.75 20.09 -12.55
N THR A 11 -15.09 20.76 -13.48
CA THR A 11 -13.77 21.34 -13.27
C THR A 11 -13.56 22.56 -14.17
N THR A 12 -12.68 23.48 -13.76
CA THR A 12 -12.26 24.66 -14.55
C THR A 12 -10.94 24.45 -15.28
N GLY A 13 -10.18 23.39 -14.97
CA GLY A 13 -8.86 23.12 -15.54
C GLY A 13 -8.24 21.80 -15.05
N PRO A 14 -7.10 21.35 -15.62
CA PRO A 14 -6.54 20.04 -15.30
C PRO A 14 -6.00 20.01 -13.86
N HIS A 15 -6.57 19.16 -13.01
CA HIS A 15 -6.12 18.98 -11.64
C HIS A 15 -6.56 17.62 -11.06
N LEU A 16 -6.00 17.25 -9.90
CA LEU A 16 -6.43 16.10 -9.11
C LEU A 16 -7.28 16.59 -7.94
N HIS A 17 -8.52 16.11 -7.84
CA HIS A 17 -9.32 16.27 -6.64
C HIS A 17 -8.96 15.20 -5.62
N PHE A 18 -8.08 15.53 -4.67
CA PHE A 18 -7.65 14.60 -3.61
C PHE A 18 -8.44 14.86 -2.33
N ALA A 19 -9.21 13.85 -1.89
CA ALA A 19 -10.04 13.92 -0.69
C ALA A 19 -9.88 12.65 0.17
N ILE A 20 -9.99 12.82 1.49
CA ILE A 20 -9.89 11.74 2.46
C ILE A 20 -11.18 11.68 3.27
N TYR A 21 -11.69 10.46 3.44
CA TYR A 21 -12.88 10.18 4.22
C TYR A 21 -12.52 9.25 5.38
N LYS A 22 -12.82 9.67 6.61
CA LYS A 22 -12.69 8.84 7.82
C LYS A 22 -14.09 8.48 8.28
N ASN A 23 -14.42 7.18 8.26
CA ASN A 23 -15.76 6.68 8.61
C ASN A 23 -16.86 7.39 7.81
N GLY A 24 -16.63 7.64 6.51
CA GLY A 24 -17.58 8.33 5.62
C GLY A 24 -17.59 9.86 5.72
N VAL A 25 -16.84 10.47 6.66
CA VAL A 25 -16.80 11.92 6.85
C VAL A 25 -15.55 12.50 6.19
N ALA A 26 -15.71 13.55 5.38
CA ALA A 26 -14.60 14.27 4.77
C ALA A 26 -13.73 14.94 5.85
N VAL A 27 -12.42 14.72 5.80
CA VAL A 27 -11.44 15.32 6.72
C VAL A 27 -10.40 16.13 5.96
N ASN A 28 -9.81 17.14 6.59
CA ASN A 28 -8.76 17.94 5.98
C ASN A 28 -7.50 17.08 5.73
N PRO A 29 -7.12 16.80 4.47
CA PRO A 29 -6.01 15.90 4.14
C PRO A 29 -4.65 16.38 4.63
N LEU A 30 -4.49 17.68 4.89
CA LEU A 30 -3.23 18.26 5.36
C LEU A 30 -3.00 18.08 6.86
N THR A 31 -4.07 17.74 7.61
CA THR A 31 -4.04 17.66 9.08
C THR A 31 -4.32 16.25 9.60
N VAL A 32 -4.77 15.35 8.74
CA VAL A 32 -5.02 13.96 9.14
C VAL A 32 -3.68 13.30 9.47
N GLN A 33 -3.61 12.69 10.66
CA GLN A 33 -2.46 11.89 11.03
C GLN A 33 -2.53 10.57 10.27
N PHE A 34 -1.58 10.38 9.35
CA PHE A 34 -1.38 9.07 8.74
C PHE A 34 -0.66 8.17 9.74
N PRO A 35 -0.89 6.85 9.69
CA PRO A 35 -0.09 5.91 10.44
C PRO A 35 1.34 5.95 9.92
N HIS A 36 2.17 6.80 10.53
CA HIS A 36 3.60 6.79 10.35
C HIS A 36 4.18 5.74 11.28
N THR A 37 4.64 4.64 10.72
CA THR A 37 5.48 3.71 11.46
C THR A 37 6.93 4.16 11.35
N SER A 38 7.67 4.07 12.46
CA SER A 38 9.12 4.13 12.39
C SER A 38 9.63 2.98 11.50
N PRO A 39 10.73 3.18 10.77
CA PRO A 39 11.42 2.08 10.11
C PRO A 39 11.82 1.01 11.13
N ILE A 40 11.98 -0.23 10.64
CA ILE A 40 12.51 -1.33 11.46
C ILE A 40 13.92 -0.93 11.96
N PRO A 41 14.19 -0.96 13.27
CA PRO A 41 15.53 -0.66 13.80
C PRO A 41 16.60 -1.52 13.14
N GLU A 42 17.79 -0.96 12.94
CA GLU A 42 18.87 -1.62 12.19
C GLU A 42 19.24 -2.99 12.72
N GLU A 43 19.31 -3.14 14.04
CA GLU A 43 19.57 -4.40 14.73
C GLU A 43 18.57 -5.52 14.37
N TYR A 44 17.35 -5.18 13.98
CA TYR A 44 16.31 -6.15 13.60
C TYR A 44 16.16 -6.32 12.09
N ARG A 45 16.80 -5.48 11.26
CA ARG A 45 16.61 -5.53 9.79
C ARG A 45 17.01 -6.89 9.21
N HIS A 46 18.18 -7.42 9.59
CA HIS A 46 18.66 -8.70 9.07
C HIS A 46 17.70 -9.84 9.42
N ALA A 47 17.36 -9.99 10.71
CA ALA A 47 16.45 -11.03 11.17
C ALA A 47 15.02 -10.90 10.60
N PHE A 48 14.59 -9.68 10.28
CA PHE A 48 13.31 -9.45 9.60
C PHE A 48 13.34 -9.99 8.17
N PHE A 49 14.36 -9.61 7.38
CA PHE A 49 14.48 -10.04 5.99
C PHE A 49 14.75 -11.55 5.85
N ASP A 50 15.51 -12.16 6.77
CA ASP A 50 15.70 -13.63 6.78
C ASP A 50 14.36 -14.38 6.94
N LYS A 51 13.48 -13.88 7.82
CA LYS A 51 12.14 -14.47 8.04
C LYS A 51 11.22 -14.22 6.86
N GLU A 52 11.27 -13.02 6.30
CA GLU A 52 10.52 -12.65 5.10
C GLU A 52 10.85 -13.61 3.95
N ASP A 53 12.14 -13.81 3.66
CA ASP A 53 12.61 -14.74 2.63
C ASP A 53 12.12 -16.17 2.87
N HIS A 54 12.22 -16.66 4.11
CA HIS A 54 11.76 -18.00 4.46
C HIS A 54 10.27 -18.18 4.18
N TRP A 55 9.42 -17.26 4.67
CA TRP A 55 7.98 -17.35 4.48
C TRP A 55 7.56 -17.15 3.03
N PHE A 56 8.20 -16.23 2.30
CA PHE A 56 7.93 -16.07 0.86
C PHE A 56 8.30 -17.31 0.06
N HIS A 57 9.39 -17.99 0.43
CA HIS A 57 9.77 -19.24 -0.23
C HIS A 57 8.73 -20.34 0.01
N GLU A 58 8.26 -20.51 1.25
CA GLU A 58 7.21 -21.48 1.58
C GLU A 58 5.90 -21.18 0.84
N MET A 59 5.47 -19.92 0.81
CA MET A 59 4.27 -19.51 0.07
C MET A 59 4.37 -19.85 -1.42
N LYS A 60 5.53 -19.61 -2.05
CA LYS A 60 5.77 -19.94 -3.47
C LYS A 60 5.73 -21.45 -3.73
N LEU A 61 6.32 -22.25 -2.83
CA LEU A 61 6.26 -23.71 -2.93
C LEU A 61 4.82 -24.21 -2.84
N TYR A 62 4.05 -23.68 -1.90
CA TYR A 62 2.64 -24.01 -1.74
C TYR A 62 1.81 -23.63 -2.98
N GLU A 63 1.99 -22.42 -3.51
CA GLU A 63 1.30 -21.96 -4.72
C GLU A 63 1.60 -22.88 -5.92
N LYS A 64 2.88 -23.21 -6.13
CA LYS A 64 3.31 -24.12 -7.21
C LYS A 64 2.71 -25.51 -7.05
N ALA A 65 2.73 -26.08 -5.85
CA ALA A 65 2.15 -27.39 -5.57
C ALA A 65 0.62 -27.40 -5.82
N LYS A 66 -0.07 -26.33 -5.43
CA LYS A 66 -1.52 -26.16 -5.66
C LYS A 66 -1.86 -26.01 -7.14
N LEU A 67 -1.03 -25.32 -7.91
CA LEU A 67 -1.19 -25.19 -9.37
C LEU A 67 -0.92 -26.50 -10.10
N ALA A 68 0.06 -27.30 -9.66
CA ALA A 68 0.37 -28.61 -10.25
C ALA A 68 -0.69 -29.69 -9.97
N ASN A 69 -1.46 -29.52 -8.89
CA ASN A 69 -2.55 -30.41 -8.49
C ASN A 69 -3.93 -29.95 -8.99
N ARG A 70 -3.98 -28.99 -9.94
CA ARG A 70 -5.18 -28.57 -10.67
C ARG A 70 -5.11 -29.03 -12.11
#